data_AF-A0A377HHG4-F1
#
_entry.id   AF-A0A377HHG4-F1
#
_cell.length_a   1.000
_cell.length_b   1.000
_cell.length_c   1.000
_cell.angle_alpha   90.00
_cell.angle_beta   90.00
_cell.angle_gamma   90.00
#
_symmetry.space_group_name_H-M   'P 1'
#
loop_
_entity.id
_entity.type
_entity.pdbx_description
1 polymer ?
#
loop_
_entity_poly.entity_id
_entity_poly.type
_entity_poly.pdbx_seq_one_letter_code
_entity_poly.pdbx_strand_id
1 'polypeptide(L)'
;MKTKINPIACMLIMAGFSYSNDLLAKKSDYIFDSAYVNGSDVTRFNDGQQLPGKYLVTVSVNEQRKKLGSYKVNFEYRGETLTPVLNKEKLALFGINPDKLKLTLAGDGNEIDFDRSDVKFNFSFYGMNLTLYVPSKALVNKNK
;
A
#
# COMPACT_ATOMS: atom_id res chain seq x y z
N MET A 1 -47.34 38.42 33.64
CA MET A 1 -46.49 38.39 32.42
C MET A 1 -46.16 36.93 32.12
N LYS A 2 -46.76 36.33 31.08
CA LYS A 2 -46.47 34.93 30.67
C LYS A 2 -45.51 34.98 29.48
N THR A 3 -44.25 34.64 29.70
CA THR A 3 -43.27 34.47 28.63
C THR A 3 -43.55 33.15 27.90
N LYS A 4 -44.03 33.25 26.65
CA LYS A 4 -44.18 32.10 25.75
C LYS A 4 -42.78 31.66 25.30
N ILE A 5 -42.36 30.47 25.72
CA ILE A 5 -41.13 29.84 25.22
C ILE A 5 -41.43 29.29 23.82
N ASN A 6 -40.64 29.72 22.85
CA ASN A 6 -40.83 29.41 21.43
C ASN A 6 -40.42 27.94 21.17
N PRO A 7 -41.28 27.07 20.61
CA PRO A 7 -41.01 25.63 20.48
C PRO A 7 -39.84 25.29 19.55
N ILE A 8 -39.35 26.26 18.79
CA ILE A 8 -38.19 26.12 17.88
C ILE A 8 -36.88 25.93 18.67
N ALA A 9 -36.77 26.51 19.88
CA ALA A 9 -35.56 26.37 20.69
C ALA A 9 -35.35 24.94 21.23
N CYS A 10 -36.42 24.16 21.43
CA CYS A 10 -36.32 22.77 21.89
C CYS A 10 -35.93 21.79 20.77
N MET A 11 -36.24 22.07 19.50
CA MET A 11 -35.87 21.16 18.39
C MET A 11 -34.38 21.20 18.05
N LEU A 12 -33.70 22.33 18.26
CA LEU A 12 -32.28 22.46 17.93
C LEU A 12 -31.35 21.71 18.90
N ILE A 13 -31.80 21.41 20.11
CA ILE A 13 -31.00 20.67 21.10
C ILE A 13 -30.99 19.16 20.82
N MET A 14 -32.00 18.64 20.12
CA MET A 14 -32.10 17.21 19.81
C MET A 14 -31.34 16.78 18.55
N ALA A 15 -30.93 17.73 17.70
CA ALA A 15 -30.11 17.47 16.51
C ALA A 15 -28.59 17.51 16.77
N GLY A 16 -28.18 17.88 18.00
CA GLY A 16 -26.78 18.02 18.40
C GLY A 16 -26.16 16.77 19.05
N PHE A 17 -26.92 15.69 19.21
CA PHE A 17 -26.30 14.39 19.47
C PHE A 17 -25.73 13.90 18.15
N SER A 18 -24.45 14.20 17.93
CA SER A 18 -23.61 13.44 17.02
C SER A 18 -23.86 11.96 17.31
N TYR A 19 -24.57 11.28 16.42
CA TYR A 19 -24.57 9.83 16.37
C TYR A 19 -23.11 9.44 16.11
N SER A 20 -22.37 9.18 17.18
CA SER A 20 -21.10 8.50 17.08
C SER A 20 -21.41 7.10 16.56
N ASN A 21 -21.21 6.90 15.26
CA ASN A 21 -21.28 5.58 14.60
C ASN A 21 -20.32 4.56 15.25
N ASP A 22 -19.43 5.01 16.14
CA ASP A 22 -18.48 4.19 16.90
C ASP A 22 -19.16 3.20 17.86
N LEU A 23 -20.43 3.41 18.25
CA LEU A 23 -21.15 2.50 19.16
C LEU A 23 -21.79 1.28 18.48
N LEU A 24 -21.87 1.25 17.14
CA LEU A 24 -22.48 0.14 16.39
C LEU A 24 -21.47 -0.73 15.65
N ALA A 25 -20.23 -0.28 15.49
CA ALA A 25 -19.16 -1.11 14.93
C ALA A 25 -18.65 -2.07 16.00
N LYS A 26 -19.24 -3.27 16.08
CA LYS A 26 -18.65 -4.37 16.86
C LYS A 26 -17.29 -4.71 16.23
N LYS A 27 -16.20 -4.20 16.82
CA LYS A 27 -14.84 -4.58 16.45
C LYS A 27 -14.67 -6.06 16.80
N SER A 28 -14.85 -6.93 15.82
CA SER A 28 -14.43 -8.32 15.94
C SER A 28 -12.92 -8.34 15.72
N ASP A 29 -12.17 -8.56 16.79
CA ASP A 29 -10.75 -8.86 16.66
C ASP A 29 -10.62 -10.27 16.04
N TYR A 30 -10.03 -10.35 14.85
CA TYR A 30 -9.71 -11.62 14.20
C TYR A 30 -8.30 -12.03 14.62
N ILE A 31 -8.17 -13.18 15.28
CA ILE A 31 -6.89 -13.73 15.73
C ILE A 31 -6.75 -15.14 15.16
N PHE A 32 -5.70 -15.34 14.38
CA PHE A 32 -5.20 -16.63 13.95
C PHE A 32 -4.41 -17.29 15.09
N ASP A 33 -4.68 -18.57 15.31
CA ASP A 33 -3.99 -19.42 16.28
C ASP A 33 -3.02 -20.35 15.54
N SER A 34 -1.74 -20.32 15.95
CA SER A 34 -0.66 -21.09 15.34
C SER A 34 -0.87 -22.61 15.46
N ALA A 35 -1.65 -23.09 16.43
CA ALA A 35 -1.98 -24.50 16.59
C ALA A 35 -2.67 -25.08 15.35
N TYR A 36 -3.44 -24.27 14.60
CA TYR A 36 -4.12 -24.69 13.37
C TYR A 36 -3.20 -24.73 12.14
N VAL A 37 -1.97 -24.24 12.27
CA VAL A 37 -0.96 -24.23 11.20
C VAL A 37 0.34 -24.87 11.66
N ASN A 38 0.22 -25.99 12.40
CA ASN A 38 1.35 -26.80 12.88
C ASN A 38 2.40 -25.99 13.68
N GLY A 39 1.95 -25.02 14.48
CA GLY A 39 2.83 -24.17 15.28
C GLY A 39 3.61 -23.12 14.48
N SER A 40 3.27 -22.89 13.21
CA SER A 40 3.90 -21.83 12.40
C SER A 40 3.58 -20.44 12.97
N ASP A 41 4.53 -19.51 12.84
CA ASP A 41 4.32 -18.13 13.29
C ASP A 41 3.24 -17.44 12.44
N VAL A 42 2.21 -16.93 13.12
CA VAL A 42 1.07 -16.22 12.53
C VAL A 42 0.98 -14.76 12.95
N THR A 43 1.96 -14.25 13.70
CA THR A 43 1.94 -12.90 14.30
C THR A 43 1.67 -11.83 13.24
N ARG A 44 2.36 -11.90 12.09
CA ARG A 44 2.17 -10.96 10.98
C ARG A 44 0.77 -11.00 10.38
N PHE A 45 0.12 -12.17 10.34
CA PHE A 45 -1.25 -12.28 9.85
C PHE A 45 -2.27 -11.69 10.83
N ASN A 46 -2.00 -11.78 12.13
CA ASN A 46 -2.81 -11.12 13.17
C ASN A 46 -2.76 -9.59 13.07
N ASP A 47 -1.68 -9.04 12.53
CA ASP A 47 -1.54 -7.61 12.23
C ASP A 47 -2.10 -7.23 10.84
N GLY A 48 -2.74 -8.18 10.13
CA GLY A 48 -3.27 -7.99 8.77
C GLY A 48 -2.19 -7.89 7.68
N GLN A 49 -0.95 -8.23 8.02
CA GLN A 49 0.19 -8.17 7.11
C GLN A 49 0.42 -9.51 6.38
N GLN A 50 1.38 -9.51 5.45
CA GLN A 50 1.70 -10.65 4.59
C GLN A 50 3.17 -11.06 4.74
N LEU A 51 3.53 -12.31 4.45
CA LEU A 51 4.91 -12.74 4.66
C LEU A 51 5.87 -12.12 3.63
N PRO A 52 7.16 -11.92 3.98
CA PRO A 52 8.17 -11.61 2.99
C PRO A 52 8.42 -12.84 2.09
N GLY A 53 8.93 -12.60 0.90
CA GLY A 53 9.25 -13.67 -0.05
C GLY A 53 9.02 -13.30 -1.50
N LYS A 54 9.11 -14.31 -2.38
CA LYS A 54 8.98 -14.15 -3.82
C LYS A 54 7.53 -14.32 -4.25
N TYR A 55 6.95 -13.26 -4.80
CA TYR A 55 5.61 -13.25 -5.35
C TYR A 55 5.63 -13.10 -6.87
N LEU A 56 4.74 -13.82 -7.55
CA LEU A 56 4.46 -13.58 -8.97
C LEU A 56 3.46 -12.42 -9.05
N VAL A 57 3.93 -11.26 -9.49
CA VAL A 57 3.11 -10.04 -9.54
C VAL A 57 3.01 -9.51 -10.95
N THR A 58 1.83 -8.99 -11.30
CA THR A 58 1.69 -8.11 -12.44
C THR A 58 2.40 -6.80 -12.15
N VAL A 59 3.21 -6.29 -13.08
CA VAL A 59 3.85 -4.98 -12.94
C VAL A 59 3.20 -3.94 -13.86
N SER A 60 2.93 -2.77 -13.32
CA SER A 60 2.48 -1.58 -14.06
C SER A 60 3.28 -0.34 -13.62
N VAL A 61 3.30 0.70 -14.46
CA VAL A 61 4.01 1.94 -14.18
C VAL A 61 3.06 3.11 -14.39
N ASN A 62 3.02 4.06 -13.45
CA ASN A 62 2.16 5.25 -13.46
C ASN A 62 0.69 4.93 -13.78
N GLU A 63 0.13 3.87 -13.18
CA GLU A 63 -1.26 3.41 -13.38
C GLU A 63 -1.67 3.14 -14.83
N GLN A 64 -0.69 2.88 -15.71
CA GLN A 64 -1.01 2.52 -17.08
C GLN A 64 -1.89 1.26 -17.11
N ARG A 65 -3.06 1.38 -17.75
CA ARG A 65 -3.99 0.25 -17.96
C ARG A 65 -3.28 -0.95 -18.62
N LYS A 66 -2.28 -0.67 -19.46
CA LYS A 66 -1.43 -1.69 -20.06
C LYS A 66 -0.41 -2.19 -19.04
N LYS A 67 -0.69 -3.37 -18.50
CA LYS A 67 0.25 -4.16 -17.70
C LYS A 67 1.49 -4.50 -18.54
N LEU A 68 2.68 -4.40 -17.93
CA LEU A 68 3.95 -4.71 -18.61
C LEU A 68 4.18 -6.21 -18.75
N GLY A 69 3.66 -6.98 -17.79
CA GLY A 69 3.82 -8.43 -17.72
C GLY A 69 3.70 -8.93 -16.28
N SER A 70 3.87 -10.24 -16.10
CA SER A 70 3.97 -10.86 -14.77
C SER A 70 5.43 -11.22 -14.48
N TYR A 71 5.90 -10.88 -13.29
CA TYR A 71 7.30 -11.06 -12.88
C TYR A 71 7.38 -11.64 -11.48
N LYS A 72 8.34 -12.53 -11.24
CA LYS A 72 8.71 -12.94 -9.89
C LYS A 72 9.52 -11.81 -9.24
N VAL A 73 9.00 -11.22 -8.18
CA VAL A 73 9.61 -10.13 -7.42
C VAL A 73 9.76 -10.58 -5.97
N ASN A 74 10.94 -10.36 -5.39
CA ASN A 74 11.17 -10.61 -3.96
C ASN A 74 10.67 -9.40 -3.16
N PHE A 75 10.06 -9.65 -2.01
CA PHE A 75 9.59 -8.62 -1.10
C PHE A 75 10.12 -8.88 0.30
N GLU A 76 10.51 -7.80 0.97
CA GLU A 76 11.09 -7.84 2.31
C GLU A 76 10.50 -6.71 3.16
N TYR A 77 10.50 -6.88 4.47
CA TYR A 77 10.06 -5.84 5.39
C TYR A 77 11.12 -4.74 5.50
N ARG A 78 10.73 -3.51 5.20
CA ARG A 78 11.47 -2.30 5.56
C ARG A 78 10.61 -1.51 6.53
N GLY A 79 10.97 -1.58 7.81
CA GLY A 79 10.03 -1.24 8.90
C GLY A 79 8.82 -2.16 8.85
N GLU A 80 7.61 -1.58 8.90
CA GLU A 80 6.34 -2.32 8.85
C GLU A 80 5.78 -2.49 7.42
N THR A 81 6.51 -2.04 6.39
CA THR A 81 6.03 -2.10 5.00
C THR A 81 6.71 -3.22 4.22
N LEU A 82 5.89 -4.08 3.61
CA LEU A 82 6.36 -5.10 2.67
C LEU A 82 6.79 -4.43 1.35
N THR A 83 8.11 -4.33 1.16
CA THR A 83 8.75 -3.53 0.12
C THR A 83 9.36 -4.43 -0.97
N PRO A 84 9.12 -4.15 -2.27
CA PRO A 84 9.74 -4.91 -3.34
C PRO A 84 11.25 -4.67 -3.39
N VAL A 85 12.00 -5.74 -3.56
CA VAL A 85 13.46 -5.69 -3.76
C VAL A 85 13.73 -5.57 -5.25
N LEU A 86 14.03 -4.36 -5.71
CA LEU A 86 14.31 -4.04 -7.12
C LEU A 86 15.67 -3.36 -7.27
N ASN A 87 16.33 -3.61 -8.41
CA ASN A 87 17.56 -2.96 -8.83
C ASN A 87 17.33 -2.13 -10.11
N LYS A 88 18.38 -1.44 -10.59
CA LYS A 88 18.32 -0.64 -11.81
C LYS A 88 17.96 -1.45 -13.06
N GLU A 89 18.43 -2.69 -13.15
CA GLU A 89 18.14 -3.57 -14.29
C GLU A 89 16.66 -3.92 -14.38
N LYS A 90 16.00 -4.15 -13.23
CA LYS A 90 14.54 -4.36 -13.17
C LYS A 90 13.77 -3.12 -13.61
N LEU A 91 14.21 -1.91 -13.21
CA LEU A 91 13.60 -0.68 -13.72
C LEU A 91 13.68 -0.60 -15.25
N ALA A 92 14.85 -0.87 -15.82
CA ALA A 92 15.05 -0.87 -17.28
C ALA A 92 14.13 -1.90 -17.97
N LEU A 93 14.01 -3.11 -17.40
CA LEU A 93 13.08 -4.15 -17.87
C LEU A 93 11.62 -3.66 -17.87
N PHE A 94 11.25 -2.84 -16.89
CA PHE A 94 9.92 -2.24 -16.79
C PHE A 94 9.75 -0.98 -17.65
N GLY A 95 10.69 -0.68 -18.55
CA GLY A 95 10.61 0.49 -19.43
C GLY A 95 10.85 1.82 -18.72
N ILE A 96 11.53 1.78 -17.58
CA ILE A 96 11.95 2.95 -16.81
C ILE A 96 13.46 3.12 -17.00
N ASN A 97 13.90 4.29 -17.47
CA ASN A 97 15.31 4.62 -17.57
C ASN A 97 15.85 5.05 -16.18
N PRO A 98 16.71 4.24 -15.53
CA PRO A 98 17.23 4.54 -14.20
C PRO A 98 18.14 5.77 -14.16
N ASP A 99 18.81 6.13 -15.26
CA ASP A 99 19.73 7.27 -15.32
C ASP A 99 19.01 8.62 -15.31
N LYS A 100 17.70 8.60 -15.57
CA LYS A 100 16.84 9.79 -15.50
C LYS A 100 16.16 9.98 -14.14
N LEU A 101 16.49 9.13 -13.17
CA LEU A 101 15.94 9.12 -11.82
C LEU A 101 17.02 9.49 -10.80
N LYS A 102 16.63 10.23 -9.75
CA LYS A 102 17.44 10.28 -8.54
C LYS A 102 17.22 8.99 -7.76
N LEU A 103 18.18 8.08 -7.83
CA LEU A 103 18.16 6.81 -7.12
C LEU A 103 19.18 6.82 -5.98
N THR A 104 18.73 6.45 -4.80
CA THR A 104 19.58 6.08 -3.67
C THR A 104 19.53 4.57 -3.56
N LEU A 105 20.69 3.94 -3.33
CA LEU A 105 20.79 2.48 -3.20
C LEU A 105 21.00 2.11 -1.73
N ALA A 106 20.43 0.98 -1.31
CA ALA A 106 20.53 0.41 0.02
C ALA A 106 21.33 -0.90 0.01
N GLY A 107 21.68 -1.39 1.21
CA GLY A 107 22.37 -2.65 1.40
C GLY A 107 23.80 -2.65 0.85
N ASP A 108 24.09 -3.61 -0.01
CA ASP A 108 25.35 -3.76 -0.75
C ASP A 108 25.54 -2.74 -1.90
N GLY A 109 24.56 -1.84 -2.07
CA GLY A 109 24.56 -0.85 -3.14
C GLY A 109 23.87 -1.33 -4.42
N ASN A 110 23.15 -2.47 -4.41
CA ASN A 110 22.44 -2.97 -5.59
C ASN A 110 20.92 -2.78 -5.55
N GLU A 111 20.34 -2.49 -4.38
CA GLU A 111 18.90 -2.37 -4.21
C GLU A 111 18.44 -0.91 -4.15
N ILE A 112 17.27 -0.62 -4.71
CA ILE A 112 16.68 0.72 -4.65
C ILE A 112 16.15 0.98 -3.24
N ASP A 113 16.57 2.10 -2.66
CA ASP A 113 15.95 2.68 -1.48
C ASP A 113 14.76 3.55 -1.92
N PHE A 114 13.53 3.01 -1.81
CA PHE A 114 12.33 3.72 -2.25
C PHE A 114 12.01 4.96 -1.41
N ASP A 115 12.46 5.04 -0.16
CA ASP A 115 12.20 6.20 0.70
C ASP A 115 13.01 7.40 0.22
N ARG A 116 14.26 7.17 -0.21
CA ARG A 116 15.21 8.20 -0.64
C ARG A 116 15.35 8.35 -2.16
N SER A 117 14.51 7.68 -2.95
CA SER A 117 14.52 7.74 -4.41
C SER A 117 13.28 8.40 -5.01
N ASP A 118 13.39 8.84 -6.27
CA ASP A 118 12.29 9.37 -7.10
C ASP A 118 11.30 8.29 -7.58
N VAL A 119 11.51 7.04 -7.17
CA VAL A 119 10.62 5.92 -7.48
C VAL A 119 9.81 5.60 -6.24
N LYS A 120 8.49 5.52 -6.40
CA LYS A 120 7.57 5.04 -5.35
C LYS A 120 6.87 3.78 -5.85
N PHE A 121 6.26 3.03 -4.94
CA PHE A 121 5.54 1.83 -5.30
C PHE A 121 4.23 1.71 -4.52
N ASN A 122 3.29 0.95 -5.09
CA ASN A 122 2.14 0.42 -4.39
C ASN A 122 2.06 -1.08 -4.70
N PHE A 123 1.98 -1.90 -3.66
CA PHE A 123 1.80 -3.34 -3.81
C PHE A 123 0.42 -3.75 -3.28
N SER A 124 -0.45 -4.17 -4.20
CA SER A 124 -1.72 -4.82 -3.85
C SER A 124 -1.48 -6.31 -3.76
N PHE A 125 -1.44 -6.85 -2.53
CA PHE A 125 -1.31 -8.29 -2.31
C PHE A 125 -2.48 -9.05 -2.91
N TYR A 126 -3.73 -8.67 -2.60
CA TYR A 126 -4.91 -9.37 -3.11
C TYR A 126 -4.97 -9.41 -4.65
N GLY A 127 -4.62 -8.30 -5.31
CA GLY A 127 -4.59 -8.23 -6.77
C GLY A 127 -3.31 -8.77 -7.42
N MET A 128 -2.32 -9.19 -6.62
CA MET A 128 -0.95 -9.50 -7.05
C MET A 128 -0.42 -8.47 -8.04
N ASN A 129 -0.57 -7.19 -7.71
CA ASN A 129 -0.23 -6.08 -8.59
C ASN A 129 0.78 -5.15 -7.93
N LEU A 130 1.92 -4.97 -8.57
CA LEU A 130 2.94 -3.99 -8.22
C LEU A 130 2.85 -2.82 -9.20
N THR A 131 2.53 -1.64 -8.67
CA THR A 131 2.53 -0.39 -9.44
C THR A 131 3.74 0.43 -9.04
N LEU A 132 4.57 0.82 -10.00
CA LEU A 132 5.69 1.73 -9.79
C LEU A 132 5.31 3.14 -10.25
N TYR A 133 5.66 4.15 -9.47
CA TYR A 133 5.44 5.55 -9.80
C TYR A 133 6.77 6.23 -10.01
N VAL A 134 6.93 6.86 -11.18
CA VAL A 134 8.15 7.53 -11.59
C VAL A 134 7.85 8.84 -12.33
N PRO A 135 8.76 9.83 -12.28
CA PRO A 135 8.70 11.00 -13.13
C PRO A 135 8.61 10.64 -14.62
N SER A 136 7.71 11.29 -15.37
CA SER A 136 7.48 10.99 -16.80
C SER A 136 8.75 11.07 -17.66
N LYS A 137 9.72 11.93 -17.29
CA LYS A 137 11.02 12.01 -17.96
C LYS A 137 11.77 10.68 -18.00
N ALA A 138 11.55 9.81 -17.01
CA ALA A 138 12.21 8.51 -16.87
C ALA A 138 11.49 7.40 -17.64
N LEU A 139 10.28 7.62 -18.14
CA LEU A 139 9.61 6.64 -18.97
C LEU A 139 10.32 6.55 -20.32
N VAL A 140 10.62 5.32 -20.74
CA VAL A 140 11.06 5.07 -22.11
C VAL A 140 9.81 5.10 -22.98
N ASN A 141 9.65 6.15 -23.81
CA ASN A 141 8.60 6.19 -24.82
C ASN A 141 8.77 4.99 -25.75
N LYS A 142 8.03 3.92 -25.49
CA LYS A 142 7.81 2.88 -26.48
C LYS A 142 6.77 3.41 -27.46
N ASN A 143 7.17 4.37 -28.29
CA ASN A 143 6.48 4.63 -29.55
C ASN A 143 6.69 3.39 -30.42
N LYS A 144 5.74 2.45 -30.36
CA LYS A 144 5.45 1.47 -31.40
C LYS A 144 3.96 1.17 -31.37
#